data_AF-A0A3N7F7Q3-F1
#
_entry.id   AF-A0A3N7F7Q3-F1
#
_cell.length_a   1.000
_cell.length_b   1.000
_cell.length_c   1.000
_cell.angle_alpha   90.00
_cell.angle_beta   90.00
_cell.angle_gamma   90.00
#
_symmetry.space_group_name_H-M   'P 1'
#
loop_
_entity.id
_entity.type
_entity.pdbx_description
1 polymer ?
#
loop_
_entity_poly.entity_id
_entity_poly.type
_entity_poly.pdbx_seq_one_letter_code
_entity_poly.pdbx_strand_id
1 'polypeptide(L)'
;MLYHIYETQRSLMEPFTDFAQAASKLFSNPVSPLSQTSAAQRMAAGYDLLYRLGKDYEKPAFDIHTVDVDGIGVAIHERIEVDKPFCELRRFKRFSDDPATLTKLKGQPVVLVVAPLSGHYATLLRDTVRTMLKDHKVYITDWKNARLVPLSEGEFHLDDYVNYVQEFIRHLQTEYGNCHVISVCQPTVPVLAAVSLMASRGEKTPLTMTMMGGPIDARKSPTAVNNLATNRSYEWFENNVIYRVPDKFPGAGRRVYPGFLQYTGFVAMNPDRHASSHYDYFKDLIKGDDASAEAHRKFYDEYNAVLDMDADYYLETIQTVFQDYKLVNGTWDVRSPAGKIERVRPQDITTTALFTVEGELDDISGSGQTEAAHDLCSGIVRKEQRHMEAKGAGHYGIFSGRRWRDLVYPKVREFILEHELPRESSAQPAAAPVAKATVPAVEVAVVAAPAKPKANPQPKPVVKAAPATTARARAAAAKPATSAATVATRWVKAEAAAQPTGAAEPAHAELGAAAKATTTVTAAPARSASRSSKARKA
;
A
#
# COMPACT_ATOMS: atom_id res chain seq x y z
N MET A 1 5.06 11.22 -25.54
CA MET A 1 5.27 10.04 -26.43
C MET A 1 5.66 8.78 -25.68
N LEU A 2 6.50 8.84 -24.63
CA LEU A 2 7.03 7.64 -23.97
C LEU A 2 5.94 6.68 -23.44
N TYR A 3 4.86 7.19 -22.82
CA TYR A 3 3.76 6.34 -22.35
C TYR A 3 3.08 5.58 -23.52
N HIS A 4 2.76 6.25 -24.62
CA HIS A 4 2.22 5.58 -25.81
C HIS A 4 3.19 4.54 -26.40
N ILE A 5 4.50 4.86 -26.45
CA ILE A 5 5.52 3.91 -26.92
C ILE A 5 5.57 2.69 -26.01
N TYR A 6 5.61 2.90 -24.69
CA TYR A 6 5.62 1.84 -23.69
C TYR A 6 4.39 0.93 -23.83
N GLU A 7 3.18 1.50 -23.89
CA GLU A 7 1.96 0.71 -24.05
C GLU A 7 1.87 0.01 -25.41
N THR A 8 2.40 0.62 -26.48
CA THR A 8 2.46 -0.01 -27.81
C THR A 8 3.44 -1.18 -27.81
N GLN A 9 4.64 -1.00 -27.26
CA GLN A 9 5.61 -2.08 -27.09
C GLN A 9 5.04 -3.21 -26.23
N ARG A 10 4.37 -2.86 -25.12
CA ARG A 10 3.72 -3.82 -24.23
C ARG A 10 2.67 -4.65 -24.96
N SER A 11 1.74 -4.01 -25.67
CA SER A 11 0.71 -4.71 -26.45
C SER A 11 1.29 -5.55 -27.59
N LEU A 12 2.45 -5.18 -28.15
CA LEU A 12 3.16 -6.01 -29.14
C LEU A 12 3.85 -7.23 -28.50
N MET A 13 4.27 -7.12 -27.24
CA MET A 13 4.95 -8.19 -26.50
C MET A 13 3.98 -9.19 -25.85
N GLU A 14 2.72 -8.81 -25.64
CA GLU A 14 1.69 -9.62 -24.98
C GLU A 14 1.52 -11.05 -25.56
N PRO A 15 1.49 -11.26 -26.90
CA PRO A 15 1.43 -12.62 -27.45
C PRO A 15 2.67 -13.46 -27.15
N PHE A 16 3.85 -12.82 -27.04
CA PHE A 16 5.11 -13.51 -26.74
C PHE A 16 5.22 -13.87 -25.25
N THR A 17 4.66 -13.05 -24.38
CA THR A 17 4.65 -13.30 -22.93
C THR A 17 3.65 -14.39 -22.59
N ASP A 18 2.48 -14.42 -23.22
CA ASP A 18 1.52 -15.53 -23.10
C ASP A 18 2.11 -16.85 -23.59
N PHE A 19 2.84 -16.82 -24.71
CA PHE A 19 3.58 -17.98 -25.19
C PHE A 19 4.64 -18.43 -24.18
N ALA A 20 5.40 -17.51 -23.59
CA ALA A 20 6.39 -17.83 -22.56
C ALA A 20 5.73 -18.48 -21.32
N GLN A 21 4.55 -18.00 -20.90
CA GLN A 21 3.81 -18.62 -19.79
C GLN A 21 3.37 -20.05 -20.14
N ALA A 22 2.82 -20.26 -21.34
CA ALA A 22 2.39 -21.56 -21.81
C ALA A 22 3.57 -22.54 -21.93
N ALA A 23 4.70 -22.08 -22.48
CA ALA A 23 5.93 -22.87 -22.59
C ALA A 23 6.46 -23.26 -21.21
N SER A 24 6.51 -22.32 -20.25
CA SER A 24 6.94 -22.61 -18.87
C SER A 24 6.09 -23.71 -18.22
N LYS A 25 4.75 -23.61 -18.33
CA LYS A 25 3.82 -24.64 -17.84
C LYS A 25 4.02 -25.99 -18.52
N LEU A 26 4.28 -26.00 -19.84
CA LEU A 26 4.49 -27.23 -20.61
C LEU A 26 5.79 -27.96 -20.23
N PHE A 27 6.87 -27.23 -19.92
CA PHE A 27 8.14 -27.80 -19.49
C PHE A 27 8.18 -28.17 -18.00
N SER A 28 7.32 -27.58 -17.17
CA SER A 28 7.21 -27.88 -15.74
C SER A 28 6.15 -28.94 -15.41
N ASN A 29 5.22 -29.23 -16.33
CA ASN A 29 4.18 -30.24 -16.10
C ASN A 29 4.77 -31.67 -16.11
N PRO A 30 4.69 -32.44 -15.00
CA PRO A 30 5.26 -33.79 -14.91
C PRO A 30 4.71 -34.78 -15.94
N VAL A 31 3.50 -34.53 -16.45
CA VAL A 31 2.78 -35.36 -17.42
C VAL A 31 3.18 -35.03 -18.87
N SER A 32 3.88 -33.93 -19.09
CA SER A 32 4.37 -33.52 -20.41
C SER A 32 5.63 -34.32 -20.81
N PRO A 33 5.70 -34.92 -22.02
CA PRO A 33 6.93 -35.56 -22.49
C PRO A 33 8.14 -34.62 -22.52
N LEU A 34 7.90 -33.31 -22.65
CA LEU A 34 8.94 -32.28 -22.68
C LEU A 34 9.55 -32.01 -21.29
N SER A 35 8.85 -32.32 -20.20
CA SER A 35 9.36 -32.14 -18.82
C SER A 35 10.38 -33.20 -18.42
N GLN A 36 10.46 -34.29 -19.17
CA GLN A 36 11.39 -35.41 -18.94
C GLN A 36 12.79 -35.16 -19.54
N THR A 37 13.01 -34.01 -20.19
CA THR A 37 14.32 -33.64 -20.73
C THR A 37 15.24 -33.08 -19.64
N SER A 38 16.54 -33.38 -19.70
CA SER A 38 17.52 -32.89 -18.71
C SER A 38 17.64 -31.36 -18.66
N ALA A 39 17.17 -30.66 -19.70
CA ALA A 39 17.10 -29.21 -19.77
C ALA A 39 15.71 -28.64 -19.44
N ALA A 40 14.69 -29.48 -19.22
CA ALA A 40 13.30 -29.06 -19.01
C ALA A 40 13.16 -28.02 -17.90
N GLN A 41 13.77 -28.28 -16.74
CA GLN A 41 13.70 -27.38 -15.60
C GLN A 41 14.35 -26.01 -15.88
N ARG A 42 15.46 -26.00 -16.63
CA ARG A 42 16.12 -24.75 -17.05
C ARG A 42 15.31 -23.99 -18.10
N MET A 43 14.69 -24.70 -19.04
CA MET A 43 13.78 -24.11 -20.03
C MET A 43 12.53 -23.55 -19.37
N ALA A 44 11.91 -24.29 -18.45
CA ALA A 44 10.75 -23.84 -17.68
C ALA A 44 11.06 -22.57 -16.87
N ALA A 45 12.20 -22.53 -16.18
CA ALA A 45 12.66 -21.37 -15.43
C ALA A 45 13.01 -20.18 -16.34
N GLY A 46 13.62 -20.42 -17.50
CA GLY A 46 13.92 -19.37 -18.48
C GLY A 46 12.67 -18.75 -19.09
N TYR A 47 11.68 -19.56 -19.45
CA TYR A 47 10.38 -19.08 -19.94
C TYR A 47 9.55 -18.41 -18.84
N ASP A 48 9.61 -18.87 -17.57
CA ASP A 48 8.98 -18.20 -16.43
C ASP A 48 9.59 -16.81 -16.19
N LEU A 49 10.92 -16.71 -16.29
CA LEU A 49 11.62 -15.43 -16.21
C LEU A 49 11.22 -14.50 -17.35
N LEU A 50 11.18 -14.99 -18.60
CA LEU A 50 10.77 -14.20 -19.77
C LEU A 50 9.32 -13.71 -19.65
N TYR A 51 8.41 -14.58 -19.22
CA TYR A 51 7.02 -14.20 -18.93
C TYR A 51 6.96 -13.10 -17.87
N ARG A 52 7.67 -13.27 -16.75
CA ARG A 52 7.71 -12.27 -15.67
C ARG A 52 8.29 -10.93 -16.10
N LEU A 53 9.26 -10.92 -17.01
CA LEU A 53 9.84 -9.68 -17.52
C LEU A 53 8.90 -8.90 -18.45
N GLY A 54 7.96 -9.57 -19.12
CA GLY A 54 7.07 -8.92 -20.10
C GLY A 54 5.59 -8.89 -19.75
N LYS A 55 5.13 -9.63 -18.73
CA LYS A 55 3.71 -9.67 -18.35
C LYS A 55 3.21 -8.32 -17.83
N ASP A 56 1.92 -8.06 -18.01
CA ASP A 56 1.23 -7.01 -17.29
C ASP A 56 1.07 -7.42 -15.82
N TYR A 57 1.20 -6.46 -14.92
CA TYR A 57 1.00 -6.67 -13.49
C TYR A 57 -0.30 -5.96 -13.09
N GLU A 58 -1.37 -6.75 -13.02
CA GLU A 58 -2.65 -6.28 -12.50
C GLU A 58 -2.59 -6.03 -10.99
N LYS A 59 -3.56 -5.27 -10.48
CA LYS A 59 -3.71 -5.03 -9.05
C LYS A 59 -3.87 -6.37 -8.30
N PRO A 60 -2.98 -6.70 -7.35
CA PRO A 60 -3.11 -7.91 -6.54
C PRO A 60 -4.35 -7.85 -5.64
N ALA A 61 -4.90 -9.01 -5.28
CA ALA A 61 -5.90 -9.10 -4.21
C ALA A 61 -5.21 -9.18 -2.83
N PHE A 62 -5.85 -8.71 -1.76
CA PHE A 62 -5.31 -8.91 -0.41
C PHE A 62 -5.23 -10.40 -0.06
N ASP A 63 -6.15 -11.22 -0.55
CA ASP A 63 -6.10 -12.69 -0.44
C ASP A 63 -5.95 -13.17 1.02
N ILE A 64 -6.65 -12.48 1.93
CA ILE A 64 -6.74 -12.84 3.35
C ILE A 64 -8.11 -13.49 3.55
N HIS A 65 -8.16 -14.81 3.49
CA HIS A 65 -9.39 -15.57 3.70
C HIS A 65 -9.60 -16.01 5.15
N THR A 66 -8.51 -16.25 5.88
CA THR A 66 -8.55 -16.66 7.29
C THR A 66 -7.40 -16.04 8.07
N VAL A 67 -7.63 -15.82 9.36
CA VAL A 67 -6.61 -15.47 10.36
C VAL A 67 -6.80 -16.31 11.60
N ASP A 68 -5.69 -16.68 12.25
CA ASP A 68 -5.72 -17.35 13.54
C ASP A 68 -5.90 -16.33 14.67
N VAL A 69 -6.93 -16.52 15.49
CA VAL A 69 -7.20 -15.75 16.71
C VAL A 69 -7.26 -16.74 17.88
N ASP A 70 -6.22 -16.77 18.71
CA ASP A 70 -6.08 -17.68 19.86
C ASP A 70 -6.28 -19.17 19.50
N GLY A 71 -5.77 -19.61 18.35
CA GLY A 71 -5.93 -20.99 17.86
C GLY A 71 -7.25 -21.27 17.13
N ILE A 72 -8.13 -20.27 17.00
CA ILE A 72 -9.40 -20.38 16.29
C ILE A 72 -9.27 -19.71 14.93
N GLY A 73 -9.59 -20.46 13.86
CA GLY A 73 -9.62 -19.95 12.49
C GLY A 73 -10.80 -19.02 12.28
N VAL A 74 -10.54 -17.73 12.13
CA VAL A 74 -11.53 -16.70 11.86
C VAL A 74 -11.57 -16.43 10.36
N ALA A 75 -12.75 -16.56 9.75
CA ALA A 75 -12.95 -16.25 8.33
C ALA A 75 -12.98 -14.74 8.10
N ILE A 76 -12.38 -14.29 7.01
CA ILE A 76 -12.26 -12.89 6.62
C ILE A 76 -13.05 -12.66 5.34
N HIS A 77 -13.90 -11.65 5.37
CA HIS A 77 -14.57 -11.12 4.18
C HIS A 77 -14.13 -9.68 3.95
N GLU A 78 -13.48 -9.47 2.82
CA GLU A 78 -13.11 -8.15 2.33
C GLU A 78 -14.30 -7.50 1.63
N ARG A 79 -14.59 -6.23 1.96
CA ARG A 79 -15.64 -5.44 1.31
C ARG A 79 -15.26 -3.98 1.19
N ILE A 80 -15.83 -3.29 0.20
CA ILE A 80 -15.73 -1.84 0.07
C ILE A 80 -16.80 -1.22 1.00
N GLU A 81 -16.38 -0.35 1.91
CA GLU A 81 -17.28 0.36 2.82
C GLU A 81 -17.64 1.76 2.27
N VAL A 82 -16.65 2.46 1.71
CA VAL A 82 -16.85 3.75 1.03
C VAL A 82 -16.13 3.69 -0.30
N ASP A 83 -16.81 4.09 -1.38
CA ASP A 83 -16.27 4.10 -2.73
C ASP A 83 -16.17 5.54 -3.24
N LYS A 84 -14.93 6.04 -3.38
CA LYS A 84 -14.60 7.36 -3.92
C LYS A 84 -13.98 7.22 -5.30
N PRO A 85 -13.99 8.29 -6.14
CA PRO A 85 -13.38 8.24 -7.46
C PRO A 85 -11.90 7.80 -7.48
N PHE A 86 -11.11 8.20 -6.47
CA PHE A 86 -9.68 7.88 -6.39
C PHE A 86 -9.30 6.90 -5.27
N CYS A 87 -10.25 6.44 -4.45
CA CYS A 87 -9.94 5.60 -3.29
C CYS A 87 -11.14 4.73 -2.87
N GLU A 88 -10.87 3.48 -2.51
CA GLU A 88 -11.83 2.63 -1.78
C GLU A 88 -11.41 2.57 -0.31
N LEU A 89 -12.33 2.85 0.61
CA LEU A 89 -12.16 2.46 2.01
C LEU A 89 -12.60 1.01 2.13
N ARG A 90 -11.64 0.10 2.31
CA ARG A 90 -11.91 -1.34 2.44
C ARG A 90 -11.97 -1.77 3.90
N ARG A 91 -12.89 -2.69 4.20
CA ARG A 91 -13.07 -3.32 5.51
C ARG A 91 -12.83 -4.82 5.42
N PHE A 92 -12.08 -5.36 6.36
CA PHE A 92 -11.88 -6.80 6.53
C PHE A 92 -12.76 -7.30 7.68
N LYS A 93 -13.96 -7.76 7.35
CA LYS A 93 -14.93 -8.23 8.35
C LYS A 93 -14.58 -9.65 8.78
N ARG A 94 -14.52 -9.86 10.09
CA ARG A 94 -14.17 -11.11 10.74
C ARG A 94 -15.42 -11.89 11.13
N PHE A 95 -15.44 -13.18 10.84
CA PHE A 95 -16.52 -14.11 11.15
C PHE A 95 -15.97 -15.33 11.90
N SER A 96 -16.66 -15.70 12.97
CA SER A 96 -16.39 -16.89 13.75
C SER A 96 -17.71 -17.47 14.23
N ASP A 97 -17.80 -18.80 14.21
CA ASP A 97 -18.87 -19.60 14.79
C ASP A 97 -18.68 -19.86 16.29
N ASP A 98 -17.48 -19.60 16.83
CA ASP A 98 -17.20 -19.63 18.26
C ASP A 98 -17.75 -18.38 18.98
N PRO A 99 -18.71 -18.52 19.92
CA PRO A 99 -19.34 -17.37 20.59
C PRO A 99 -18.38 -16.53 21.43
N ALA A 100 -17.36 -17.15 22.04
CA ALA A 100 -16.37 -16.44 22.87
C ALA A 100 -15.49 -15.53 22.00
N THR A 101 -14.98 -16.08 20.89
CA THR A 101 -14.23 -15.35 19.87
C THR A 101 -15.08 -14.24 19.27
N LEU A 102 -16.33 -14.51 18.89
CA LEU A 102 -17.22 -13.49 18.34
C LEU A 102 -17.42 -12.31 19.30
N THR A 103 -17.58 -12.58 20.60
CA THR A 103 -17.72 -11.54 21.64
C THR A 103 -16.43 -10.70 21.75
N LYS A 104 -15.27 -11.35 21.78
CA LYS A 104 -13.96 -10.68 21.77
C LYS A 104 -13.80 -9.78 20.55
N LEU A 105 -14.06 -10.30 19.35
CA LEU A 105 -13.92 -9.57 18.08
C LEU A 105 -14.81 -8.32 18.01
N LYS A 106 -16.02 -8.38 18.61
CA LYS A 106 -16.94 -7.23 18.71
C LYS A 106 -16.40 -6.13 19.63
N GLY A 107 -15.68 -6.47 20.69
CA GLY A 107 -15.11 -5.51 21.64
C GLY A 107 -13.83 -4.80 21.16
N GLN A 108 -13.10 -5.40 20.22
CA GLN A 108 -11.78 -4.90 19.81
C GLN A 108 -11.78 -3.51 19.15
N PRO A 109 -10.68 -2.73 19.30
CA PRO A 109 -10.54 -1.40 18.70
C PRO A 109 -10.77 -1.38 17.18
N VAL A 110 -11.23 -0.24 16.65
CA VAL A 110 -11.28 0.00 15.20
C VAL A 110 -10.09 0.84 14.76
N VAL A 111 -9.43 0.41 13.70
CA VAL A 111 -8.22 1.05 13.19
C VAL A 111 -8.35 1.34 11.70
N LEU A 112 -8.12 2.60 11.33
CA LEU A 112 -7.92 3.06 9.97
C LEU A 112 -6.42 2.97 9.62
N VAL A 113 -6.08 2.11 8.67
CA VAL A 113 -4.76 2.05 8.06
C VAL A 113 -4.78 2.91 6.80
N VAL A 114 -3.95 3.94 6.74
CA VAL A 114 -3.80 4.79 5.57
C VAL A 114 -2.58 4.31 4.80
N ALA A 115 -2.84 3.62 3.69
CA ALA A 115 -1.83 3.06 2.81
C ALA A 115 -1.20 4.16 1.93
N PRO A 116 0.07 4.00 1.53
CA PRO A 116 0.74 4.96 0.67
C PRO A 116 0.13 5.02 -0.73
N LEU A 117 0.05 6.24 -1.27
CA LEU A 117 -0.15 6.47 -2.70
C LEU A 117 1.21 6.86 -3.30
N SER A 118 2.12 5.89 -3.38
CA SER A 118 3.49 6.06 -3.88
C SER A 118 3.80 5.06 -4.99
N GLY A 119 2.85 4.90 -5.91
CA GLY A 119 2.99 4.05 -7.10
C GLY A 119 2.67 2.58 -6.90
N HIS A 120 2.24 2.14 -5.72
CA HIS A 120 1.89 0.75 -5.44
C HIS A 120 0.52 0.65 -4.77
N TYR A 121 -0.11 -0.52 -4.89
CA TYR A 121 -1.41 -0.80 -4.28
C TYR A 121 -1.29 -1.06 -2.76
N ALA A 122 -2.42 -0.88 -2.05
CA ALA A 122 -2.50 -1.08 -0.61
C ALA A 122 -2.20 -2.53 -0.16
N THR A 123 -2.20 -3.48 -1.09
CA THR A 123 -1.81 -4.87 -0.89
C THR A 123 -0.34 -5.06 -0.51
N LEU A 124 0.53 -4.05 -0.65
CA LEU A 124 1.84 -4.02 0.01
C LEU A 124 1.73 -4.12 1.54
N LEU A 125 0.63 -3.63 2.13
CA LEU A 125 0.35 -3.73 3.56
C LEU A 125 -0.44 -5.00 3.91
N ARG A 126 -0.47 -6.03 3.05
CA ARG A 126 -1.15 -7.30 3.32
C ARG A 126 -0.69 -7.97 4.61
N ASP A 127 0.61 -7.99 4.90
CA ASP A 127 1.14 -8.55 6.16
C ASP A 127 0.76 -7.68 7.37
N THR A 128 0.72 -6.36 7.21
CA THR A 128 0.19 -5.41 8.22
C THR A 128 -1.25 -5.73 8.55
N VAL A 129 -2.12 -5.79 7.54
CA VAL A 129 -3.56 -6.10 7.68
C VAL A 129 -3.75 -7.48 8.32
N ARG A 130 -3.08 -8.52 7.80
CA ARG A 130 -3.16 -9.88 8.32
C ARG A 130 -2.77 -9.96 9.80
N THR A 131 -1.71 -9.26 10.18
CA THR A 131 -1.23 -9.21 11.57
C THR A 131 -2.23 -8.50 12.47
N MET A 132 -2.73 -7.34 12.04
CA MET A 132 -3.66 -6.53 12.82
C MET A 132 -5.05 -7.14 12.99
N LEU A 133 -5.50 -7.97 12.04
CA LEU A 133 -6.80 -8.63 12.10
C LEU A 133 -6.97 -9.58 13.29
N LYS A 134 -5.89 -9.93 13.99
CA LYS A 134 -5.94 -10.69 15.23
C LYS A 134 -6.54 -9.88 16.38
N ASP A 135 -6.22 -8.59 16.45
CA ASP A 135 -6.50 -7.74 17.60
C ASP A 135 -7.43 -6.55 17.30
N HIS A 136 -7.71 -6.25 16.02
CA HIS A 136 -8.42 -5.02 15.63
C HIS A 136 -9.44 -5.21 14.49
N LYS A 137 -10.47 -4.35 14.46
CA LYS A 137 -11.31 -4.15 13.28
C LYS A 137 -10.53 -3.27 12.30
N VAL A 138 -10.09 -3.84 11.18
CA VAL A 138 -9.20 -3.16 10.24
C VAL A 138 -9.97 -2.58 9.05
N TYR A 139 -9.75 -1.29 8.83
CA TYR A 139 -10.09 -0.58 7.60
C TYR A 139 -8.81 -0.09 6.93
N ILE A 140 -8.75 -0.09 5.61
CA ILE A 140 -7.59 0.39 4.86
C ILE A 140 -8.02 1.26 3.69
N THR A 141 -7.28 2.34 3.42
CA THR A 141 -7.42 3.10 2.18
C THR A 141 -6.76 2.33 1.03
N ASP A 142 -7.49 2.13 -0.05
CA ASP A 142 -7.00 1.44 -1.24
C ASP A 142 -7.16 2.33 -2.47
N TRP A 143 -6.06 2.99 -2.84
CA TRP A 143 -6.04 4.00 -3.90
C TRP A 143 -6.25 3.38 -5.27
N LYS A 144 -7.04 4.06 -6.11
CA LYS A 144 -7.31 3.62 -7.47
C LYS A 144 -6.22 4.12 -8.41
N ASN A 145 -5.91 3.31 -9.41
CA ASN A 145 -4.99 3.70 -10.47
C ASN A 145 -5.61 4.83 -11.30
N ALA A 146 -4.97 6.00 -11.35
CA ALA A 146 -5.53 7.18 -11.98
C ALA A 146 -5.85 6.99 -13.47
N ARG A 147 -5.15 6.06 -14.17
CA ARG A 147 -5.47 5.71 -15.56
C ARG A 147 -6.86 5.11 -15.75
N LEU A 148 -7.44 4.56 -14.68
CA LEU A 148 -8.78 3.95 -14.68
C LEU A 148 -9.86 4.92 -14.19
N VAL A 149 -9.51 6.16 -13.80
CA VAL A 149 -10.47 7.16 -13.31
C VAL A 149 -10.85 8.12 -14.43
N PRO A 150 -12.11 8.15 -14.90
CA PRO A 150 -12.56 9.03 -15.98
C PRO A 150 -12.32 10.52 -15.68
N LEU A 151 -12.14 11.34 -16.72
CA LEU A 151 -11.95 12.79 -16.57
C LEU A 151 -13.18 13.49 -15.97
N SER A 152 -14.38 12.92 -16.13
CA SER A 152 -15.61 13.44 -15.53
C SER A 152 -15.60 13.44 -14.00
N GLU A 153 -14.71 12.65 -13.37
CA GLU A 153 -14.53 12.60 -11.92
C GLU A 153 -13.59 13.71 -11.39
N GLY A 154 -13.11 14.60 -12.26
CA GLY A 154 -12.22 15.71 -11.88
C GLY A 154 -10.77 15.29 -11.68
N GLU A 155 -9.97 16.21 -11.16
CA GLU A 155 -8.56 16.01 -10.78
C GLU A 155 -8.47 15.53 -9.33
N PHE A 156 -7.30 15.00 -8.94
CA PHE A 156 -7.05 14.60 -7.55
C PHE A 156 -5.83 15.35 -7.03
N HIS A 157 -6.06 16.21 -6.05
CA HIS A 157 -5.05 17.06 -5.42
C HIS A 157 -4.58 16.48 -4.08
N LEU A 158 -3.49 17.02 -3.54
CA LEU A 158 -3.05 16.69 -2.19
C LEU A 158 -4.09 17.10 -1.13
N ASP A 159 -4.82 18.19 -1.39
CA ASP A 159 -5.95 18.61 -0.55
C ASP A 159 -7.07 17.55 -0.52
N ASP A 160 -7.37 16.91 -1.65
CA ASP A 160 -8.38 15.86 -1.74
C ASP A 160 -7.99 14.63 -0.92
N TYR A 161 -6.69 14.26 -0.92
CA TYR A 161 -6.17 13.22 -0.05
C TYR A 161 -6.46 13.54 1.42
N VAL A 162 -6.11 14.75 1.87
CA VAL A 162 -6.35 15.22 3.24
C VAL A 162 -7.85 15.19 3.56
N ASN A 163 -8.69 15.59 2.61
CA ASN A 163 -10.15 15.57 2.76
C ASN A 163 -10.73 14.15 2.87
N TYR A 164 -10.24 13.21 2.05
CA TYR A 164 -10.66 11.81 2.11
C TYR A 164 -10.30 11.17 3.46
N VAL A 165 -9.11 11.42 3.98
CA VAL A 165 -8.70 10.93 5.31
C VAL A 165 -9.64 11.45 6.40
N GLN A 166 -9.95 12.75 6.41
CA GLN A 166 -10.89 13.32 7.39
C GLN A 166 -12.27 12.67 7.29
N GLU A 167 -12.76 12.41 6.08
CA GLU A 167 -14.03 11.74 5.87
C GLU A 167 -14.03 10.29 6.37
N PHE A 168 -12.96 9.52 6.11
CA PHE A 168 -12.85 8.14 6.58
C PHE A 168 -12.74 8.07 8.11
N ILE A 169 -12.01 9.00 8.73
CA ILE A 169 -11.97 9.14 10.19
C ILE A 169 -13.38 9.41 10.73
N ARG A 170 -14.10 10.40 10.17
CA ARG A 170 -15.48 10.71 10.58
C ARG A 170 -16.41 9.52 10.40
N HIS A 171 -16.31 8.80 9.28
CA HIS A 171 -17.11 7.61 9.00
C HIS A 171 -16.95 6.56 10.09
N LEU A 172 -15.71 6.22 10.47
CA LEU A 172 -15.47 5.25 11.55
C LEU A 172 -15.93 5.77 12.91
N GLN A 173 -15.74 7.06 13.20
CA GLN A 173 -16.22 7.66 14.43
C GLN A 173 -17.76 7.68 14.51
N THR A 174 -18.46 7.82 13.39
CA THR A 174 -19.92 7.67 13.35
C THR A 174 -20.34 6.23 13.61
N GLU A 175 -19.65 5.23 13.04
CA GLU A 175 -19.99 3.81 13.22
C GLU A 175 -19.64 3.28 14.62
N TYR A 176 -18.52 3.72 15.20
CA TYR A 176 -17.95 3.13 16.42
C TYR A 176 -17.80 4.09 17.59
N GLY A 177 -18.15 5.35 17.42
CA GLY A 177 -17.94 6.43 18.38
C GLY A 177 -16.52 6.97 18.38
N ASN A 178 -15.49 6.17 18.10
CA ASN A 178 -14.08 6.57 18.05
C ASN A 178 -13.32 5.73 16.99
N CYS A 179 -12.06 6.08 16.72
CA CYS A 179 -11.14 5.22 15.97
C CYS A 179 -9.68 5.51 16.33
N HIS A 180 -8.80 4.61 15.89
CA HIS A 180 -7.36 4.79 15.85
C HIS A 180 -6.89 4.91 14.39
N VAL A 181 -5.80 5.64 14.15
CA VAL A 181 -5.24 5.80 12.80
C VAL A 181 -3.79 5.32 12.79
N ILE A 182 -3.42 4.59 11.73
CA ILE A 182 -2.05 4.22 11.40
C ILE A 182 -1.76 4.73 9.99
N SER A 183 -0.65 5.45 9.82
CA SER A 183 -0.16 5.93 8.53
C SER A 183 1.22 5.35 8.24
N VAL A 184 1.46 4.92 7.00
CA VAL A 184 2.68 4.19 6.62
C VAL A 184 3.34 4.82 5.40
N CYS A 185 4.57 5.31 5.56
CA CYS A 185 5.34 6.01 4.52
C CYS A 185 4.77 7.40 4.19
N GLN A 186 4.58 7.71 2.91
CA GLN A 186 4.07 8.98 2.38
C GLN A 186 2.81 9.57 3.08
N PRO A 187 1.81 8.78 3.51
CA PRO A 187 0.59 9.27 4.15
C PRO A 187 0.79 9.94 5.50
N THR A 188 1.94 9.80 6.17
CA THR A 188 2.13 10.43 7.48
C THR A 188 1.87 11.94 7.41
N VAL A 189 2.38 12.61 6.37
CA VAL A 189 2.21 14.05 6.16
C VAL A 189 0.74 14.46 5.97
N PRO A 190 -0.03 13.92 5.01
CA PRO A 190 -1.44 14.28 4.85
C PRO A 190 -2.34 13.79 5.99
N VAL A 191 -2.01 12.70 6.67
CA VAL A 191 -2.76 12.25 7.86
C VAL A 191 -2.56 13.22 9.03
N LEU A 192 -1.34 13.70 9.27
CA LEU A 192 -1.11 14.75 10.28
C LEU A 192 -1.87 16.02 9.93
N ALA A 193 -1.87 16.43 8.67
CA ALA A 193 -2.66 17.58 8.22
C ALA A 193 -4.16 17.40 8.46
N ALA A 194 -4.70 16.23 8.09
CA ALA A 194 -6.11 15.89 8.32
C ALA A 194 -6.51 16.01 9.80
N VAL A 195 -5.74 15.38 10.70
CA VAL A 195 -6.02 15.40 12.13
C VAL A 195 -5.83 16.81 12.72
N SER A 196 -4.84 17.56 12.24
CA SER A 196 -4.62 18.96 12.64
C SER A 196 -5.82 19.83 12.30
N LEU A 197 -6.34 19.73 11.07
CA LEU A 197 -7.50 20.51 10.63
C LEU A 197 -8.76 20.14 11.41
N MET A 198 -8.97 18.85 11.70
CA MET A 198 -10.06 18.40 12.58
C MET A 198 -9.92 19.01 13.98
N ALA A 199 -8.72 18.98 14.57
CA ALA A 199 -8.45 19.55 15.88
C ALA A 199 -8.68 21.08 15.92
N SER A 200 -8.19 21.82 14.92
CA SER A 200 -8.41 23.27 14.80
C SER A 200 -9.89 23.65 14.70
N ARG A 201 -10.74 22.77 14.17
CA ARG A 201 -12.21 22.96 14.11
C ARG A 201 -12.94 22.49 15.37
N GLY A 202 -12.23 21.97 16.37
CA GLY A 202 -12.82 21.40 17.59
C GLY A 202 -13.60 20.11 17.34
N GLU A 203 -13.31 19.42 16.23
CA GLU A 203 -13.92 18.13 15.93
C GLU A 203 -13.32 17.02 16.80
N LYS A 204 -14.07 15.93 16.96
CA LYS A 204 -13.53 14.71 17.56
C LYS A 204 -12.40 14.16 16.68
N THR A 205 -11.20 14.05 17.24
CA THR A 205 -10.04 13.44 16.61
C THR A 205 -9.91 11.95 16.97
N PRO A 206 -9.13 11.15 16.22
CA PRO A 206 -8.85 9.76 16.59
C PRO A 206 -8.17 9.67 17.97
N LEU A 207 -8.35 8.55 18.68
CA LEU A 207 -7.76 8.34 20.01
C LEU A 207 -6.23 8.28 19.92
N THR A 208 -5.72 7.59 18.90
CA THR A 208 -4.28 7.54 18.62
C THR A 208 -4.00 7.79 17.15
N MET A 209 -2.84 8.38 16.88
CA MET A 209 -2.23 8.51 15.56
C MET A 209 -0.85 7.87 15.59
N THR A 210 -0.70 6.72 14.91
CA THR A 210 0.60 6.07 14.70
C THR A 210 1.13 6.43 13.31
N MET A 211 2.39 6.82 13.23
CA MET A 211 3.04 7.29 12.01
C MET A 211 4.33 6.49 11.80
N MET A 212 4.45 5.77 10.69
CA MET A 212 5.54 4.83 10.47
C MET A 212 6.35 5.20 9.23
N GLY A 213 7.62 5.54 9.44
CA GLY A 213 8.64 5.79 8.40
C GLY A 213 8.18 6.75 7.33
N GLY A 214 7.72 7.95 7.68
CA GLY A 214 7.25 8.93 6.71
C GLY A 214 7.96 10.29 6.82
N PRO A 215 7.96 11.08 5.74
CA PRO A 215 8.81 12.27 5.61
C PRO A 215 8.18 13.52 6.26
N ILE A 216 7.94 13.50 7.58
CA ILE A 216 7.36 14.67 8.28
C ILE A 216 8.30 15.87 8.20
N ASP A 217 9.60 15.66 8.48
CA ASP A 217 10.65 16.63 8.16
C ASP A 217 11.71 16.02 7.25
N ALA A 218 11.46 16.09 5.94
CA ALA A 218 12.34 15.60 4.88
C ALA A 218 13.76 16.23 4.85
N ARG A 219 14.03 17.25 5.68
CA ARG A 219 15.37 17.87 5.79
C ARG A 219 16.29 17.11 6.75
N LYS A 220 15.72 16.30 7.65
CA LYS A 220 16.48 15.46 8.59
C LYS A 220 16.99 14.21 7.87
N SER A 221 18.28 13.92 8.02
CA SER A 221 18.94 12.74 7.42
C SER A 221 18.52 12.45 5.96
N PRO A 222 18.78 13.36 5.00
CA PRO A 222 18.27 13.22 3.63
C PRO A 222 18.73 11.92 2.94
N THR A 223 17.78 11.24 2.31
CA THR A 223 18.00 10.02 1.52
C THR A 223 18.11 10.34 0.02
N ALA A 224 18.30 9.31 -0.81
CA ALA A 224 18.27 9.46 -2.27
C ALA A 224 16.94 10.03 -2.78
N VAL A 225 15.83 9.71 -2.10
CA VAL A 225 14.50 10.24 -2.42
C VAL A 225 14.46 11.74 -2.17
N ASN A 226 14.95 12.20 -1.02
CA ASN A 226 15.02 13.62 -0.69
C ASN A 226 15.89 14.39 -1.70
N ASN A 227 17.08 13.85 -2.02
CA ASN A 227 18.02 14.46 -2.95
C ASN A 227 17.45 14.60 -4.36
N LEU A 228 16.68 13.62 -4.84
CA LEU A 228 16.04 13.73 -6.16
C LEU A 228 15.06 14.91 -6.21
N ALA A 229 14.26 15.08 -5.16
CA ALA A 229 13.26 16.15 -5.07
C ALA A 229 13.88 17.54 -4.94
N THR A 230 15.02 17.67 -4.25
CA THR A 230 15.70 18.96 -4.05
C THR A 230 16.61 19.36 -5.20
N ASN A 231 17.16 18.39 -5.94
CA ASN A 231 18.10 18.66 -7.05
C ASN A 231 17.41 18.94 -8.39
N ARG A 232 16.09 18.83 -8.47
CA ARG A 232 15.28 19.08 -9.67
C ARG A 232 14.21 20.12 -9.36
N SER A 233 13.99 21.04 -10.28
CA SER A 233 12.92 22.05 -10.14
C SER A 233 11.54 21.41 -10.30
N TYR A 234 10.51 22.10 -9.84
CA TYR A 234 9.12 21.71 -10.07
C TYR A 234 8.81 21.48 -11.56
N GLU A 235 9.24 22.43 -12.41
CA GLU A 235 9.04 22.37 -13.86
C GLU A 235 9.78 21.19 -14.48
N TRP A 236 10.90 20.77 -13.89
CA TRP A 236 11.57 19.56 -14.34
C TRP A 236 10.67 18.33 -14.14
N PHE A 237 10.05 18.17 -12.97
CA PHE A 237 9.13 17.07 -12.73
C PHE A 237 7.93 17.14 -13.68
N GLU A 238 7.29 18.29 -13.77
CA GLU A 238 6.13 18.50 -14.64
C GLU A 238 6.43 18.13 -16.10
N ASN A 239 7.59 18.54 -16.64
CA ASN A 239 7.91 18.32 -18.05
C ASN A 239 8.53 16.95 -18.36
N ASN A 240 9.09 16.24 -17.37
CA ASN A 240 9.85 15.00 -17.63
C ASN A 240 9.13 13.73 -17.16
N VAL A 241 8.31 13.81 -16.11
CA VAL A 241 7.68 12.62 -15.51
C VAL A 241 6.17 12.58 -15.65
N ILE A 242 5.53 13.67 -16.09
CA ILE A 242 4.07 13.71 -16.30
C ILE A 242 3.72 13.36 -17.74
N TYR A 243 2.78 12.43 -17.91
CA TYR A 243 2.29 11.96 -19.20
C TYR A 243 0.78 11.93 -19.22
N ARG A 244 0.21 11.90 -20.44
CA ARG A 244 -1.23 11.67 -20.62
C ARG A 244 -1.54 10.20 -20.73
N VAL A 245 -2.61 9.77 -20.07
CA VAL A 245 -3.15 8.42 -20.16
C VAL A 245 -3.60 8.12 -21.60
N PRO A 246 -3.20 6.98 -22.20
CA PRO A 246 -3.61 6.60 -23.55
C PRO A 246 -5.11 6.30 -23.71
N ASP A 247 -5.61 6.43 -24.94
CA ASP A 247 -7.04 6.34 -25.31
C ASP A 247 -7.75 5.03 -24.94
N LYS A 248 -6.99 3.96 -24.69
CA LYS A 248 -7.55 2.64 -24.35
C LYS A 248 -8.06 2.53 -22.91
N PHE A 249 -7.71 3.47 -22.04
CA PHE A 249 -8.10 3.45 -20.63
C PHE A 249 -9.22 4.46 -20.32
N PRO A 250 -10.07 4.22 -19.31
CA PRO A 250 -11.13 5.16 -18.92
C PRO A 250 -10.65 6.59 -18.62
N GLY A 251 -9.44 6.73 -18.08
CA GLY A 251 -8.81 8.03 -17.79
C GLY A 251 -8.13 8.70 -18.97
N ALA A 252 -8.40 8.30 -20.21
CA ALA A 252 -7.77 8.83 -21.43
C ALA A 252 -7.63 10.37 -21.43
N GLY A 253 -6.40 10.86 -21.61
CA GLY A 253 -6.07 12.28 -21.60
C GLY A 253 -5.71 12.86 -20.22
N ARG A 254 -6.01 12.17 -19.11
CA ARG A 254 -5.64 12.58 -17.75
C ARG A 254 -4.12 12.69 -17.63
N ARG A 255 -3.64 13.72 -16.95
CA ARG A 255 -2.22 13.88 -16.62
C ARG A 255 -1.89 13.00 -15.43
N VAL A 256 -0.88 12.15 -15.56
CA VAL A 256 -0.45 11.24 -14.51
C VAL A 256 1.06 11.17 -14.44
N TYR A 257 1.59 10.83 -13.27
CA TYR A 257 2.91 10.24 -13.15
C TYR A 257 2.76 8.71 -13.30
N PRO A 258 3.17 8.12 -14.44
CA PRO A 258 2.93 6.70 -14.72
C PRO A 258 3.67 5.78 -13.75
N GLY A 259 3.01 4.71 -13.30
CA GLY A 259 3.58 3.73 -12.38
C GLY A 259 4.84 3.07 -12.92
N PHE A 260 4.94 2.84 -14.24
CA PHE A 260 6.14 2.24 -14.83
C PHE A 260 7.36 3.17 -14.72
N LEU A 261 7.16 4.50 -14.81
CA LEU A 261 8.26 5.45 -14.62
C LEU A 261 8.72 5.50 -13.17
N GLN A 262 7.77 5.47 -12.23
CA GLN A 262 8.04 5.36 -10.80
C GLN A 262 8.90 4.13 -10.50
N TYR A 263 8.49 2.97 -11.01
CA TYR A 263 9.23 1.72 -10.88
C TYR A 263 10.64 1.83 -11.45
N THR A 264 10.78 2.31 -12.70
CA THR A 264 12.10 2.45 -13.33
C THR A 264 13.02 3.42 -12.59
N GLY A 265 12.49 4.51 -12.04
CA GLY A 265 13.24 5.45 -11.22
C GLY A 265 13.76 4.81 -9.93
N PHE A 266 12.93 3.99 -9.27
CA PHE A 266 13.34 3.29 -8.04
C PHE A 266 14.35 2.17 -8.33
N VAL A 267 14.14 1.38 -9.40
CA VAL A 267 15.10 0.35 -9.82
C VAL A 267 16.45 0.98 -10.19
N ALA A 268 16.44 2.13 -10.85
CA ALA A 268 17.65 2.86 -11.20
C ALA A 268 18.40 3.44 -9.98
N MET A 269 17.73 3.61 -8.83
CA MET A 269 18.40 4.01 -7.58
C MET A 269 19.17 2.86 -6.93
N ASN A 270 18.85 1.59 -7.25
CA ASN A 270 19.52 0.40 -6.68
C ASN A 270 19.72 -0.75 -7.71
N PRO A 271 20.36 -0.50 -8.86
CA PRO A 271 20.37 -1.43 -10.00
C PRO A 271 21.04 -2.78 -9.67
N ASP A 272 22.14 -2.76 -8.91
CA ASP A 272 22.88 -3.97 -8.53
C ASP A 272 22.07 -4.89 -7.61
N ARG A 273 21.25 -4.31 -6.73
CA ARG A 273 20.39 -5.04 -5.79
C ARG A 273 19.20 -5.70 -6.50
N HIS A 274 18.66 -5.06 -7.54
CA HIS A 274 17.61 -5.64 -8.37
C HIS A 274 18.14 -6.73 -9.31
N ALA A 275 19.30 -6.51 -9.94
CA ALA A 275 19.94 -7.52 -10.80
C ALA A 275 20.33 -8.79 -10.04
N SER A 276 20.93 -8.64 -8.85
CA SER A 276 21.26 -9.77 -7.96
C SER A 276 20.01 -10.52 -7.50
N SER A 277 18.92 -9.82 -7.17
CA SER A 277 17.68 -10.48 -6.74
C SER A 277 16.95 -11.22 -7.87
N HIS A 278 16.97 -10.75 -9.12
CA HIS A 278 16.46 -11.52 -10.26
C HIS A 278 17.29 -12.78 -10.52
N TYR A 279 18.62 -12.68 -10.32
CA TYR A 279 19.53 -13.81 -10.45
C TYR A 279 19.35 -14.85 -9.34
N ASP A 280 19.12 -14.41 -8.10
CA ASP A 280 18.87 -15.30 -6.97
C ASP A 280 17.49 -15.97 -7.09
N TYR A 281 16.46 -15.27 -7.57
CA TYR A 281 15.17 -15.87 -7.95
C TYR A 281 15.32 -16.99 -9.00
N PHE A 282 16.11 -16.76 -10.05
CA PHE A 282 16.40 -17.77 -11.06
C PHE A 282 17.12 -19.00 -10.48
N LYS A 283 18.06 -18.81 -9.55
CA LYS A 283 18.73 -19.93 -8.85
C LYS A 283 17.75 -20.72 -8.00
N ASP A 284 16.84 -20.07 -7.30
CA ASP A 284 15.89 -20.73 -6.40
C ASP A 284 14.88 -21.58 -7.19
N LEU A 285 14.45 -21.12 -8.38
CA LEU A 285 13.67 -21.92 -9.33
C LEU A 285 14.40 -23.17 -9.82
N ILE A 286 15.70 -23.07 -10.09
CA ILE A 286 16.53 -24.21 -10.52
C ILE A 286 16.75 -25.20 -9.37
N LYS A 287 16.82 -24.72 -8.12
CA LYS A 287 17.00 -25.58 -6.94
C LYS A 287 15.71 -26.32 -6.54
N GLY A 288 14.54 -25.88 -7.00
CA GLY A 288 13.26 -26.49 -6.64
C GLY A 288 12.81 -26.18 -5.20
N ASP A 289 13.27 -25.06 -4.63
CA ASP A 289 12.80 -24.59 -3.32
C ASP A 289 11.47 -23.81 -3.49
N ASP A 290 10.40 -24.56 -3.74
CA ASP A 290 9.10 -24.01 -4.16
C ASP A 290 8.50 -23.02 -3.15
N ALA A 291 8.78 -23.18 -1.85
CA ALA A 291 8.26 -22.30 -0.80
C ALA A 291 8.97 -20.94 -0.77
N SER A 292 10.31 -20.92 -0.92
CA SER A 292 11.08 -19.67 -1.04
C SER A 292 10.75 -18.96 -2.36
N ALA A 293 10.64 -19.73 -3.45
CA ALA A 293 10.31 -19.20 -4.77
C ALA A 293 8.90 -18.58 -4.81
N GLU A 294 7.86 -19.24 -4.27
CA GLU A 294 6.49 -18.70 -4.18
C GLU A 294 6.41 -17.37 -3.40
N ALA A 295 7.11 -17.27 -2.27
CA ALA A 295 7.15 -16.04 -1.48
C ALA A 295 7.86 -14.91 -2.25
N HIS A 296 8.97 -15.21 -2.90
CA HIS A 296 9.67 -14.27 -3.79
C HIS A 296 8.79 -13.84 -4.96
N ARG A 297 8.09 -14.79 -5.60
CA ARG A 297 7.14 -14.53 -6.71
C ARG A 297 6.06 -13.54 -6.30
N LYS A 298 5.37 -13.83 -5.19
CA LYS A 298 4.28 -12.99 -4.68
C LYS A 298 4.77 -11.61 -4.31
N PHE A 299 5.95 -11.49 -3.70
CA PHE A 299 6.55 -10.19 -3.40
C PHE A 299 6.85 -9.39 -4.67
N TYR A 300 7.45 -10.00 -5.70
CA TYR A 300 7.75 -9.29 -6.95
C TYR A 300 6.52 -9.01 -7.80
N ASP A 301 5.51 -9.89 -7.76
CA ASP A 301 4.23 -9.65 -8.42
C ASP A 301 3.52 -8.45 -7.78
N GLU A 302 3.58 -8.33 -6.46
CA GLU A 302 3.09 -7.18 -5.70
C GLU A 302 3.89 -5.90 -6.00
N TYR A 303 5.22 -6.01 -6.01
CA TYR A 303 6.13 -4.89 -6.19
C TYR A 303 6.10 -4.32 -7.61
N ASN A 304 5.93 -5.18 -8.62
CA ASN A 304 5.82 -4.76 -10.01
C ASN A 304 4.40 -4.29 -10.38
N ALA A 305 3.39 -4.56 -9.53
CA ALA A 305 2.04 -4.06 -9.70
C ALA A 305 1.96 -2.59 -9.28
N VAL A 306 2.33 -1.73 -10.22
CA VAL A 306 2.34 -0.29 -10.03
C VAL A 306 1.07 0.39 -10.51
N LEU A 307 0.79 1.57 -9.95
CA LEU A 307 -0.33 2.41 -10.32
C LEU A 307 0.12 3.80 -10.78
N ASP A 308 -0.67 4.40 -11.67
CA ASP A 308 -0.47 5.77 -12.10
C ASP A 308 -1.07 6.72 -11.05
N MET A 309 -0.31 7.75 -10.68
CA MET A 309 -0.77 8.80 -9.76
C MET A 309 -1.22 10.01 -10.55
N ASP A 310 -2.29 10.67 -10.10
CA ASP A 310 -2.71 11.94 -10.71
C ASP A 310 -1.58 12.98 -10.60
N ALA A 311 -1.40 13.77 -11.66
CA ALA A 311 -0.28 14.70 -11.76
C ALA A 311 -0.34 15.80 -10.70
N ASP A 312 -1.53 16.33 -10.42
CA ASP A 312 -1.70 17.44 -9.50
C ASP A 312 -1.34 17.01 -8.07
N TYR A 313 -1.87 15.88 -7.60
CA TYR A 313 -1.46 15.24 -6.35
C TYR A 313 0.07 15.02 -6.26
N TYR A 314 0.68 14.45 -7.30
CA TYR A 314 2.12 14.15 -7.27
C TYR A 314 2.97 15.42 -7.19
N LEU A 315 2.72 16.38 -8.07
CA LEU A 315 3.49 17.61 -8.16
C LEU A 315 3.32 18.47 -6.89
N GLU A 316 2.10 18.56 -6.37
CA GLU A 316 1.82 19.24 -5.11
C GLU A 316 2.51 18.56 -3.93
N THR A 317 2.61 17.23 -3.92
CA THR A 317 3.35 16.49 -2.90
C THR A 317 4.84 16.83 -2.95
N ILE A 318 5.46 16.83 -4.13
CA ILE A 318 6.87 17.22 -4.30
C ILE A 318 7.09 18.63 -3.78
N GLN A 319 6.29 19.59 -4.24
CA GLN A 319 6.43 20.98 -3.85
C GLN A 319 6.21 21.16 -2.33
N THR A 320 5.09 20.66 -1.81
CA THR A 320 4.67 20.90 -0.43
C THR A 320 5.55 20.21 0.60
N VAL A 321 5.93 18.94 0.34
CA VAL A 321 6.61 18.09 1.32
C VAL A 321 8.12 18.15 1.18
N PHE A 322 8.65 18.14 -0.04
CA PHE A 322 10.07 17.94 -0.30
C PHE A 322 10.82 19.19 -0.77
N GLN A 323 10.13 20.26 -1.20
CA GLN A 323 10.78 21.50 -1.65
C GLN A 323 10.50 22.67 -0.70
N ASP A 324 9.23 22.98 -0.46
CA ASP A 324 8.80 24.12 0.36
C ASP A 324 8.70 23.76 1.85
N TYR A 325 8.64 22.46 2.16
CA TYR A 325 8.50 21.93 3.52
C TYR A 325 7.37 22.61 4.32
N LYS A 326 6.21 22.81 3.68
CA LYS A 326 5.15 23.71 4.19
C LYS A 326 4.60 23.28 5.54
N LEU A 327 4.57 21.98 5.82
CA LEU A 327 4.11 21.43 7.10
C LEU A 327 5.01 21.90 8.26
N VAL A 328 6.31 21.64 8.18
CA VAL A 328 7.28 22.01 9.23
C VAL A 328 7.50 23.51 9.33
N ASN A 329 7.31 24.25 8.24
CA ASN A 329 7.37 25.71 8.22
C ASN A 329 6.06 26.37 8.71
N GLY A 330 5.00 25.59 8.96
CA GLY A 330 3.71 26.11 9.42
C GLY A 330 3.00 26.98 8.38
N THR A 331 3.29 26.79 7.09
CA THR A 331 2.74 27.54 5.95
C THR A 331 1.80 26.73 5.08
N TRP A 332 1.52 25.48 5.44
CA TRP A 332 0.64 24.62 4.66
C TRP A 332 -0.83 24.98 4.86
N ASP A 333 -1.45 25.50 3.81
CA ASP A 333 -2.88 25.72 3.71
C ASP A 333 -3.53 24.64 2.85
N VAL A 334 -4.67 24.10 3.30
CA VAL A 334 -5.45 23.06 2.60
C VAL A 334 -6.83 23.61 2.25
N ARG A 335 -7.29 23.35 1.02
CA ARG A 335 -8.64 23.65 0.58
C ARG A 335 -9.62 22.55 1.01
N SER A 336 -10.63 22.94 1.77
CA SER A 336 -11.77 22.07 2.11
C SER A 336 -12.67 21.80 0.88
N PRO A 337 -13.55 20.77 0.91
CA PRO A 337 -14.50 20.52 -0.16
C PRO A 337 -15.48 21.68 -0.42
N ALA A 338 -15.69 22.56 0.57
CA ALA A 338 -16.50 23.77 0.44
C ALA A 338 -15.71 24.97 -0.15
N GLY A 339 -14.45 24.76 -0.55
CA GLY A 339 -13.57 25.79 -1.13
C GLY A 339 -12.90 26.71 -0.12
N LYS A 340 -13.15 26.54 1.19
CA LYS A 340 -12.49 27.32 2.26
C LYS A 340 -11.04 26.86 2.42
N ILE A 341 -10.13 27.82 2.49
CA ILE A 341 -8.71 27.59 2.77
C ILE A 341 -8.48 27.57 4.28
N GLU A 342 -7.80 26.53 4.78
CA GLU A 342 -7.57 26.32 6.21
C GLU A 342 -6.10 25.98 6.48
N ARG A 343 -5.51 26.65 7.47
CA ARG A 343 -4.12 26.42 7.89
C ARG A 343 -4.00 25.12 8.67
N VAL A 344 -3.05 24.28 8.27
CA VAL A 344 -2.64 23.09 9.03
C VAL A 344 -1.87 23.53 10.27
N ARG A 345 -2.36 23.16 11.46
CA ARG A 345 -1.80 23.54 12.77
C ARG A 345 -1.65 22.32 13.70
N PRO A 346 -0.55 21.55 13.59
CA PRO A 346 -0.33 20.36 14.42
C PRO A 346 -0.37 20.63 15.93
N GLN A 347 -0.02 21.84 16.36
CA GLN A 347 -0.08 22.27 17.75
C GLN A 347 -1.50 22.31 18.34
N ASP A 348 -2.54 22.34 17.49
CA ASP A 348 -3.93 22.36 17.95
C ASP A 348 -4.41 20.94 18.37
N ILE A 349 -3.64 19.88 18.06
CA ILE A 349 -3.94 18.51 18.48
C ILE A 349 -3.64 18.34 19.97
N THR A 350 -4.68 18.08 20.77
CA THR A 350 -4.56 17.96 22.24
C THR A 350 -5.14 16.66 22.81
N THR A 351 -6.04 16.00 22.08
CA THR A 351 -6.80 14.82 22.54
C THR A 351 -6.35 13.50 21.91
N THR A 352 -5.49 13.55 20.87
CA THR A 352 -4.95 12.37 20.20
C THR A 352 -3.56 12.06 20.73
N ALA A 353 -3.31 10.81 21.08
CA ALA A 353 -1.96 10.35 21.43
C ALA A 353 -1.15 10.06 20.15
N LEU A 354 0.16 10.31 20.19
CA LEU A 354 1.06 10.21 19.04
C LEU A 354 2.12 9.12 19.24
N PHE A 355 2.24 8.21 18.27
CA PHE A 355 3.32 7.24 18.23
C PHE A 355 4.05 7.30 16.88
N THR A 356 5.35 7.58 16.89
CA THR A 356 6.19 7.52 15.69
C THR A 356 7.06 6.26 15.70
N VAL A 357 7.22 5.64 14.53
CA VAL A 357 8.08 4.47 14.33
C VAL A 357 9.02 4.72 13.15
N GLU A 358 10.30 4.48 13.35
CA GLU A 358 11.35 4.56 12.31
C GLU A 358 12.15 3.26 12.23
N GLY A 359 12.84 3.02 11.13
CA GLY A 359 13.76 1.90 10.97
C GLY A 359 15.21 2.36 11.10
N GLU A 360 16.03 1.65 11.88
CA GLU A 360 17.47 1.97 12.06
C GLU A 360 18.24 1.99 10.72
N LEU A 361 17.80 1.19 9.75
CA LEU A 361 18.44 1.03 8.43
C LEU A 361 17.51 1.53 7.30
N ASP A 362 16.59 2.44 7.60
CA ASP A 362 15.66 3.01 6.61
C ASP A 362 16.41 3.92 5.61
N ASP A 363 16.44 3.50 4.36
CA ASP A 363 17.07 4.19 3.22
C ASP A 363 16.09 5.06 2.42
N ILE A 364 14.82 5.11 2.83
CA ILE A 364 13.74 5.87 2.18
C ILE A 364 13.37 7.09 3.02
N SER A 365 12.99 6.88 4.28
CA SER A 365 12.70 7.93 5.26
C SER A 365 13.74 7.88 6.36
N GLY A 366 14.72 8.77 6.26
CA GLY A 366 15.88 8.77 7.15
C GLY A 366 15.52 9.01 8.62
N SER A 367 16.46 8.65 9.50
CA SER A 367 16.31 8.84 10.95
C SER A 367 15.97 10.29 11.31
N GLY A 368 14.98 10.44 12.19
CA GLY A 368 14.44 11.70 12.69
C GLY A 368 13.36 12.34 11.81
N GLN A 369 13.13 11.87 10.57
CA GLN A 369 12.14 12.46 9.68
C GLN A 369 10.71 12.29 10.19
N THR A 370 10.36 11.11 10.72
CA THR A 370 9.03 10.81 11.29
C THR A 370 8.95 11.33 12.73
N GLU A 371 10.03 11.18 13.51
CA GLU A 371 10.11 11.65 14.90
C GLU A 371 9.82 13.15 15.01
N ALA A 372 10.14 13.95 13.98
CA ALA A 372 9.85 15.38 13.92
C ALA A 372 8.37 15.74 14.16
N ALA A 373 7.42 14.80 13.99
CA ALA A 373 6.02 15.01 14.34
C ALA A 373 5.82 15.40 15.81
N HIS A 374 6.69 14.94 16.72
CA HIS A 374 6.62 15.25 18.15
C HIS A 374 6.83 16.74 18.45
N ASP A 375 7.76 17.38 17.75
CA ASP A 375 8.03 18.82 17.90
C ASP A 375 6.86 19.66 17.35
N LEU A 376 6.27 19.23 16.24
CA LEU A 376 5.12 19.92 15.62
C LEU A 376 3.86 19.80 16.48
N CYS A 377 3.59 18.62 17.04
CA CYS A 377 2.40 18.32 17.84
C CYS A 377 2.57 18.75 19.31
N SER A 378 3.01 20.00 19.53
CA SER A 378 3.31 20.54 20.86
C SER A 378 2.10 20.60 21.81
N GLY A 379 0.87 20.51 21.28
CA GLY A 379 -0.36 20.41 22.08
C GLY A 379 -0.58 19.05 22.75
N ILE A 380 0.11 17.99 22.29
CA ILE A 380 0.01 16.64 22.87
C ILE A 380 0.92 16.57 24.09
N VAL A 381 0.38 16.24 25.26
CA VAL A 381 1.20 16.13 26.48
C VAL A 381 2.22 14.99 26.37
N ARG A 382 3.44 15.19 26.89
CA ARG A 382 4.60 14.30 26.67
C ARG A 382 4.35 12.82 26.97
N LYS A 383 3.50 12.50 27.95
CA LYS A 383 3.14 11.12 28.33
C LYS A 383 2.31 10.37 27.27
N GLU A 384 1.58 11.11 26.43
CA GLU A 384 0.79 10.58 25.31
C GLU A 384 1.62 10.52 24.01
N GLN A 385 2.93 10.78 24.10
CA GLN A 385 3.86 10.74 22.97
C GLN A 385 4.87 9.61 23.11
N ARG A 386 5.01 8.79 22.07
CA ARG A 386 6.01 7.71 21.98
C ARG A 386 6.78 7.78 20.67
N HIS A 387 8.05 7.43 20.74
CA HIS A 387 8.90 7.21 19.58
C HIS A 387 9.57 5.84 19.71
N MET A 388 9.73 5.13 18.60
CA MET A 388 10.46 3.87 18.51
C MET A 388 11.31 3.83 17.24
N GLU A 389 12.61 3.60 17.42
CA GLU A 389 13.49 3.18 16.34
C GLU A 389 13.61 1.64 16.35
N ALA A 390 13.19 1.00 15.26
CA ALA A 390 13.19 -0.45 15.09
C ALA A 390 14.57 -0.95 14.64
N LYS A 391 15.31 -1.53 15.58
CA LYS A 391 16.68 -2.03 15.33
C LYS A 391 16.75 -3.04 14.18
N GLY A 392 17.69 -2.81 13.29
CA GLY A 392 17.95 -3.56 12.06
C GLY A 392 16.86 -3.48 11.00
N ALA A 393 15.75 -2.76 11.22
CA ALA A 393 14.71 -2.62 10.23
C ALA A 393 15.12 -1.59 9.17
N GLY A 394 15.06 -1.98 7.90
CA GLY A 394 14.93 -1.00 6.81
C GLY A 394 13.46 -0.59 6.65
N HIS A 395 13.17 0.24 5.65
CA HIS A 395 11.85 0.85 5.46
C HIS A 395 10.68 -0.15 5.54
N TYR A 396 10.72 -1.21 4.72
CA TYR A 396 9.66 -2.24 4.72
C TYR A 396 9.58 -3.03 6.02
N GLY A 397 10.69 -3.14 6.76
CA GLY A 397 10.77 -3.94 7.98
C GLY A 397 9.94 -3.38 9.14
N ILE A 398 9.54 -2.11 9.09
CA ILE A 398 8.73 -1.49 10.13
C ILE A 398 7.22 -1.74 9.96
N PHE A 399 6.77 -2.28 8.82
CA PHE A 399 5.35 -2.56 8.56
C PHE A 399 5.08 -3.93 7.91
N SER A 400 6.11 -4.64 7.49
CA SER A 400 6.00 -5.98 6.89
C SER A 400 7.12 -6.92 7.36
N GLY A 401 6.81 -8.21 7.43
CA GLY A 401 7.77 -9.27 7.72
C GLY A 401 8.05 -9.46 9.21
N ARG A 402 9.17 -10.14 9.52
CA ARG A 402 9.49 -10.57 10.88
C ARG A 402 9.65 -9.39 11.86
N ARG A 403 10.33 -8.33 11.44
CA ARG A 403 10.56 -7.15 12.31
C ARG A 403 9.26 -6.43 12.66
N TRP A 404 8.35 -6.30 11.71
CA TRP A 404 6.99 -5.83 11.97
C TRP A 404 6.29 -6.69 13.02
N ARG A 405 6.21 -8.01 12.81
CA ARG A 405 5.46 -8.92 13.68
C ARG A 405 6.03 -9.05 15.09
N ASP A 406 7.36 -9.09 15.21
CA ASP A 406 8.05 -9.44 16.45
C ASP A 406 8.48 -8.21 17.26
N LEU A 407 8.73 -7.07 16.61
CA LEU A 407 9.26 -5.87 17.27
C LEU A 407 8.26 -4.71 17.27
N VAL A 408 7.77 -4.30 16.09
CA VAL A 408 6.99 -3.06 15.95
C VAL A 408 5.53 -3.26 16.34
N TYR A 409 4.85 -4.24 15.74
CA TYR A 409 3.42 -4.46 15.95
C TYR A 409 3.03 -4.66 17.43
N PRO A 410 3.78 -5.42 18.26
CA PRO A 410 3.47 -5.55 19.67
C PRO A 410 3.38 -4.18 20.38
N LYS A 411 4.23 -3.22 20.00
CA LYS A 411 4.24 -1.86 20.55
C LYS A 411 3.10 -1.01 20.02
N VAL A 412 2.78 -1.14 18.73
CA VAL A 412 1.60 -0.48 18.13
C VAL A 412 0.31 -0.98 18.79
N ARG A 413 0.17 -2.29 18.99
CA ARG A 413 -0.98 -2.90 19.67
C ARG A 413 -1.10 -2.42 21.11
N GLU A 414 0.01 -2.44 21.87
CA GLU A 414 0.05 -1.94 23.25
C GLU A 414 -0.40 -0.48 23.32
N PHE A 415 0.10 0.37 22.42
CA PHE A 415 -0.28 1.77 22.33
C PHE A 415 -1.77 1.95 22.04
N ILE A 416 -2.33 1.21 21.08
CA ILE A 416 -3.77 1.27 20.77
C ILE A 416 -4.61 0.85 21.98
N LEU A 417 -4.28 -0.28 22.62
CA LEU A 417 -5.05 -0.82 23.74
C LEU A 417 -5.02 0.08 24.98
N GLU A 418 -3.93 0.79 25.21
CA GLU A 418 -3.80 1.72 26.33
C GLU A 418 -4.73 2.94 26.21
N HIS A 419 -5.04 3.36 24.98
CA HIS A 419 -5.86 4.53 24.70
C HIS A 419 -7.29 4.17 24.28
N GLU A 420 -7.63 2.89 24.15
CA GLU A 420 -8.99 2.45 23.85
C GLU A 420 -9.91 2.83 25.00
N LEU A 421 -11.00 3.54 24.69
CA LEU A 421 -12.00 3.90 25.68
C LEU A 421 -12.86 2.68 26.05
N PRO A 422 -13.25 2.52 27.33
CA PRO A 422 -14.24 1.52 27.69
C PRO A 422 -15.51 1.72 26.87
N ARG A 423 -15.92 0.71 26.12
CA ARG A 423 -17.21 0.76 25.42
C ARG A 423 -18.32 0.69 26.46
N GLU A 424 -19.11 1.76 26.59
CA GLU A 424 -20.46 1.61 27.12
C GLU A 424 -21.16 0.60 26.23
N SER A 425 -21.49 -0.58 26.77
CA SER A 425 -22.26 -1.54 25.99
C SER A 425 -23.56 -0.83 25.62
N SER A 426 -23.85 -0.72 24.33
CA SER A 426 -25.22 -0.50 23.89
C SER A 426 -26.02 -1.76 24.22
N ALA A 427 -26.30 -1.94 25.50
CA ALA A 427 -27.38 -2.79 25.94
C ALA A 427 -28.63 -2.18 25.30
N GLN A 428 -29.16 -2.85 24.28
CA GLN A 428 -30.57 -2.68 23.95
C GLN A 428 -31.35 -2.77 25.27
N PRO A 429 -32.33 -1.88 25.53
CA PRO A 429 -33.15 -2.01 26.72
C PRO A 429 -33.73 -3.42 26.71
N ALA A 430 -33.35 -4.22 27.71
CA ALA A 430 -33.94 -5.52 27.91
C ALA A 430 -35.45 -5.29 27.97
N ALA A 431 -36.19 -5.87 27.02
CA ALA A 431 -37.64 -5.87 27.08
C ALA A 431 -38.06 -6.38 28.46
N ALA A 432 -38.82 -5.55 29.18
CA ALA A 432 -39.31 -5.88 30.51
C ALA A 432 -40.03 -7.26 30.47
N PRO A 433 -39.88 -8.09 31.51
CA PRO A 433 -40.48 -9.41 31.52
C PRO A 433 -41.99 -9.27 31.48
N VAL A 434 -42.61 -9.74 30.40
CA VAL A 434 -44.06 -9.84 30.28
C VAL A 434 -44.52 -10.88 31.31
N ALA A 435 -45.26 -10.42 32.32
CA ALA A 435 -45.91 -11.27 33.29
C ALA A 435 -46.83 -12.27 32.57
N LYS A 436 -46.69 -13.56 32.90
CA LYS A 436 -47.59 -14.62 32.42
C LYS A 436 -49.00 -14.36 32.92
N ALA A 437 -49.89 -13.92 32.03
CA ALA A 437 -51.32 -13.97 32.25
C ALA A 437 -51.83 -15.38 31.92
N THR A 438 -52.38 -16.04 32.93
CA THR A 438 -53.14 -17.28 32.85
C THR A 438 -54.41 -17.10 32.01
N VAL A 439 -54.61 -17.99 31.04
CA VAL A 439 -55.86 -18.07 30.24
C VAL A 439 -56.77 -19.13 30.86
N PRO A 440 -58.05 -18.86 31.15
CA PRO A 440 -59.02 -19.91 31.43
C PRO A 440 -59.60 -20.47 30.13
N ALA A 441 -59.80 -21.79 30.12
CA ALA A 441 -60.37 -22.56 29.01
C ALA A 441 -61.90 -22.42 28.94
N VAL A 442 -62.44 -22.28 27.72
CA VAL A 442 -63.81 -22.67 27.35
C VAL A 442 -63.83 -23.19 25.90
N GLU A 443 -64.67 -24.19 25.67
CA GLU A 443 -64.77 -25.13 24.55
C GLU A 443 -65.33 -24.59 23.20
N VAL A 444 -64.76 -25.19 22.15
CA VAL A 444 -65.26 -25.66 20.83
C VAL A 444 -66.60 -25.13 20.26
N ALA A 445 -66.52 -24.63 19.02
CA ALA A 445 -67.52 -24.92 17.97
C ALA A 445 -66.85 -24.99 16.57
N VAL A 446 -67.11 -26.08 15.86
CA VAL A 446 -66.62 -26.37 14.50
C VAL A 446 -67.64 -25.86 13.48
N VAL A 447 -67.24 -25.01 12.53
CA VAL A 447 -67.98 -24.79 11.25
C VAL A 447 -66.99 -24.56 10.10
N ALA A 448 -67.37 -25.06 8.92
CA ALA A 448 -66.58 -25.41 7.74
C ALA A 448 -65.88 -24.30 6.94
N ALA A 449 -64.95 -24.74 6.09
CA ALA A 449 -64.13 -23.97 5.15
C ALA A 449 -64.92 -23.32 3.99
N PRO A 450 -64.36 -22.24 3.39
CA PRO A 450 -64.21 -22.27 1.93
C PRO A 450 -62.88 -21.67 1.38
N ALA A 451 -62.40 -22.36 0.33
CA ALA A 451 -61.73 -21.93 -0.91
C ALA A 451 -60.59 -20.87 -0.94
N LYS A 452 -59.49 -21.28 -1.59
CA LYS A 452 -58.32 -20.49 -2.05
C LYS A 452 -58.67 -19.46 -3.15
N PRO A 453 -58.00 -18.30 -3.20
CA PRO A 453 -57.79 -17.56 -4.44
C PRO A 453 -56.39 -17.75 -5.03
N LYS A 454 -56.36 -17.83 -6.36
CA LYS A 454 -55.24 -18.11 -7.26
C LYS A 454 -54.33 -16.89 -7.48
N ALA A 455 -53.06 -17.18 -7.74
CA ALA A 455 -52.08 -16.28 -8.34
C ALA A 455 -52.38 -15.99 -9.81
N ASN A 456 -52.01 -14.78 -10.30
CA ASN A 456 -51.67 -14.52 -11.71
C ASN A 456 -51.02 -13.11 -11.90
N PRO A 457 -50.40 -12.80 -13.06
CA PRO A 457 -48.94 -12.76 -13.19
C PRO A 457 -48.36 -11.46 -13.80
N GLN A 458 -47.02 -11.40 -13.85
CA GLN A 458 -46.21 -10.34 -14.47
C GLN A 458 -46.46 -10.13 -15.98
N PRO A 459 -46.34 -8.89 -16.50
CA PRO A 459 -46.37 -8.61 -17.93
C PRO A 459 -44.98 -8.67 -18.61
N LYS A 460 -44.95 -9.25 -19.81
CA LYS A 460 -43.83 -9.25 -20.78
C LYS A 460 -43.76 -7.93 -21.57
N PRO A 461 -42.60 -7.53 -22.09
CA PRO A 461 -42.45 -6.33 -22.91
C PRO A 461 -42.81 -6.57 -24.40
N VAL A 462 -43.32 -5.50 -25.03
CA VAL A 462 -43.81 -5.44 -26.41
C VAL A 462 -42.72 -4.91 -27.35
N VAL A 463 -42.59 -5.58 -28.51
CA VAL A 463 -41.74 -5.20 -29.65
C VAL A 463 -42.44 -4.10 -30.47
N LYS A 464 -41.70 -3.07 -30.92
CA LYS A 464 -42.12 -2.18 -32.01
C LYS A 464 -40.97 -1.92 -33.00
N ALA A 465 -41.38 -1.86 -34.26
CA ALA A 465 -40.56 -1.95 -35.47
C ALA A 465 -39.91 -0.63 -35.91
N ALA A 466 -38.97 -0.77 -36.84
CA ALA A 466 -38.19 0.25 -37.54
C ALA A 466 -39.03 1.22 -38.41
N PRO A 467 -38.37 2.27 -38.94
CA PRO A 467 -38.55 2.62 -40.34
C PRO A 467 -37.24 2.74 -41.13
N ALA A 468 -37.36 2.51 -42.44
CA ALA A 468 -36.30 2.50 -43.44
C ALA A 468 -36.15 3.86 -44.17
N THR A 469 -34.90 4.16 -44.54
CA THR A 469 -34.39 4.79 -45.78
C THR A 469 -35.04 6.05 -46.38
N THR A 470 -34.20 7.08 -46.58
CA THR A 470 -34.15 7.86 -47.83
C THR A 470 -32.70 8.14 -48.24
N ALA A 471 -32.45 8.04 -49.54
CA ALA A 471 -31.15 8.15 -50.21
C ALA A 471 -31.01 9.47 -50.98
N ARG A 472 -29.78 10.01 -51.06
CA ARG A 472 -29.17 10.85 -52.13
C ARG A 472 -27.89 11.48 -51.54
N ALA A 473 -26.80 11.76 -52.24
CA ALA A 473 -26.27 11.44 -53.56
C ALA A 473 -24.76 11.77 -53.53
N ARG A 474 -24.02 11.17 -54.46
CA ARG A 474 -22.59 11.32 -54.79
C ARG A 474 -22.10 12.78 -54.93
N ALA A 475 -20.85 13.02 -54.50
CA ALA A 475 -19.90 13.90 -55.20
C ALA A 475 -18.45 13.41 -54.94
N ALA A 476 -17.61 13.53 -55.96
CA ALA A 476 -16.29 12.93 -56.09
C ALA A 476 -15.16 13.97 -55.94
N ALA A 477 -13.92 13.45 -55.89
CA ALA A 477 -12.60 14.10 -56.04
C ALA A 477 -12.04 14.77 -54.75
N ALA A 478 -10.74 14.76 -54.43
CA ALA A 478 -9.51 14.37 -55.12
C ALA A 478 -8.41 13.99 -54.10
N LYS A 479 -7.39 13.22 -54.52
CA LYS A 479 -6.11 13.10 -53.81
C LYS A 479 -5.34 14.43 -53.85
N PRO A 480 -4.45 14.66 -52.88
CA PRO A 480 -3.07 14.92 -53.29
C PRO A 480 -2.02 14.12 -52.49
N ALA A 481 -0.85 14.11 -53.09
CA ALA A 481 0.29 13.28 -52.79
C ALA A 481 1.17 13.78 -51.62
N THR A 482 1.99 12.83 -51.18
CA THR A 482 3.18 12.86 -50.34
C THR A 482 4.02 14.15 -50.30
N SER A 483 4.48 14.51 -49.10
CA SER A 483 5.88 14.89 -48.87
C SER A 483 6.36 14.29 -47.55
N ALA A 484 7.46 13.53 -47.64
CA ALA A 484 8.19 12.99 -46.50
C ALA A 484 9.11 14.09 -45.96
N ALA A 485 8.98 14.41 -44.67
CA ALA A 485 9.95 15.22 -43.95
C ALA A 485 10.68 14.31 -42.94
N THR A 486 11.91 13.97 -43.27
CA THR A 486 12.87 13.26 -42.43
C THR A 486 13.28 14.17 -41.28
N VAL A 487 12.81 13.91 -40.07
CA VAL A 487 13.31 14.61 -38.86
C VAL A 487 14.44 13.77 -38.28
N ALA A 488 15.66 14.27 -38.42
CA ALA A 488 16.86 13.69 -37.86
C ALA A 488 16.83 13.81 -36.32
N THR A 489 16.73 12.68 -35.62
CA THR A 489 16.98 12.59 -34.18
C THR A 489 18.48 12.69 -33.92
N ARG A 490 18.95 13.86 -33.44
CA ARG A 490 20.28 14.02 -32.84
C ARG A 490 20.25 13.41 -31.44
N TRP A 491 20.91 12.28 -31.27
CA TRP A 491 21.26 11.73 -29.96
C TRP A 491 22.30 12.66 -29.31
N VAL A 492 21.99 13.23 -28.15
CA VAL A 492 23.01 13.88 -27.31
C VAL A 492 23.77 12.77 -26.58
N LYS A 493 25.07 12.71 -26.85
CA LYS A 493 26.04 11.82 -26.21
C LYS A 493 26.19 12.26 -24.76
N ALA A 494 26.13 11.31 -23.82
CA ALA A 494 26.37 11.58 -22.41
C ALA A 494 27.78 12.16 -22.24
N GLU A 495 27.87 13.37 -21.68
CA GLU A 495 29.13 14.01 -21.31
C GLU A 495 29.58 13.46 -19.97
N ALA A 496 30.85 13.04 -19.89
CA ALA A 496 31.44 12.43 -18.72
C ALA A 496 31.49 13.45 -17.57
N ALA A 497 30.99 13.06 -16.39
CA ALA A 497 31.11 13.86 -15.18
C ALA A 497 32.59 14.12 -14.87
N ALA A 498 32.94 15.40 -14.75
CA ALA A 498 34.25 15.85 -14.30
C ALA A 498 34.54 15.36 -12.87
N GLN A 499 35.76 14.88 -12.63
CA GLN A 499 36.24 14.53 -11.30
C GLN A 499 36.29 15.77 -10.40
N PRO A 500 35.80 15.71 -9.15
CA PRO A 500 36.03 16.79 -8.21
C PRO A 500 37.48 16.76 -7.72
N THR A 501 38.24 17.79 -8.10
CA THR A 501 39.53 18.13 -7.49
C THR A 501 39.28 18.74 -6.11
N GLY A 502 39.77 18.08 -5.04
CA GLY A 502 39.83 18.68 -3.71
C GLY A 502 39.62 17.69 -2.56
N ALA A 503 40.55 16.77 -2.37
CA ALA A 503 40.69 16.01 -1.12
C ALA A 503 42.10 16.23 -0.58
N ALA A 504 42.17 16.71 0.66
CA ALA A 504 43.42 16.82 1.42
C ALA A 504 43.96 15.41 1.75
N GLU A 505 45.26 15.22 1.55
CA GLU A 505 46.00 13.98 1.83
C GLU A 505 46.01 13.62 3.33
N PRO A 506 45.87 12.33 3.68
CA PRO A 506 46.43 11.80 4.92
C PRO A 506 47.78 11.10 4.66
N ALA A 507 48.73 11.38 5.54
CA ALA A 507 50.11 10.91 5.52
C ALA A 507 50.24 9.37 5.59
N HIS A 508 51.18 8.85 4.80
CA HIS A 508 51.67 7.47 4.85
C HIS A 508 52.56 7.23 6.07
N ALA A 509 52.30 6.15 6.80
CA ALA A 509 53.27 5.50 7.67
C ALA A 509 53.51 4.07 7.14
N GLU A 510 54.74 3.81 6.71
CA GLU A 510 55.27 2.51 6.30
C GLU A 510 55.34 1.54 7.47
N LEU A 511 54.97 0.27 7.25
CA LEU A 511 55.58 -0.85 7.96
C LEU A 511 55.75 -2.04 7.01
N GLY A 512 57.00 -2.49 6.91
CA GLY A 512 57.49 -3.50 5.98
C GLY A 512 57.17 -4.96 6.34
N ALA A 513 57.51 -5.80 5.37
CA ALA A 513 57.26 -7.24 5.30
C ALA A 513 57.99 -8.08 6.36
N ALA A 514 57.36 -9.17 6.81
CA ALA A 514 58.06 -10.37 7.26
C ALA A 514 57.19 -11.65 7.20
N ALA A 515 57.70 -12.61 6.43
CA ALA A 515 57.75 -14.07 6.59
C ALA A 515 56.52 -14.91 7.03
N LYS A 516 56.25 -15.91 6.19
CA LYS A 516 55.42 -17.11 6.43
C LYS A 516 56.04 -18.01 7.52
N ALA A 517 55.20 -18.54 8.41
CA ALA A 517 55.47 -19.78 9.14
C ALA A 517 54.19 -20.60 9.32
N THR A 518 54.28 -21.84 8.88
CA THR A 518 53.27 -22.91 8.90
C THR A 518 53.13 -23.48 10.31
N THR A 519 51.92 -23.66 10.84
CA THR A 519 51.71 -24.66 11.91
C THR A 519 50.33 -25.31 11.83
N THR A 520 50.37 -26.64 11.86
CA THR A 520 49.33 -27.66 11.86
C THR A 520 48.44 -27.65 13.11
N VAL A 521 47.14 -27.96 12.95
CA VAL A 521 46.24 -28.30 14.07
C VAL A 521 45.74 -29.75 13.89
N THR A 522 46.10 -30.59 14.85
CA THR A 522 45.59 -31.97 15.05
C THR A 522 44.51 -32.00 16.13
N ALA A 523 43.62 -32.98 16.02
CA ALA A 523 42.37 -33.14 16.75
C ALA A 523 42.48 -33.60 18.22
N ALA A 524 41.44 -33.23 19.00
CA ALA A 524 40.70 -33.82 20.16
C ALA A 524 41.20 -35.16 20.81
N PRO A 525 40.79 -35.57 22.06
CA PRO A 525 39.47 -35.33 22.68
C PRO A 525 39.30 -35.35 24.24
N ALA A 526 38.09 -34.93 24.66
CA ALA A 526 37.14 -35.45 25.68
C ALA A 526 37.46 -35.70 27.17
N ARG A 527 36.48 -35.25 28.00
CA ARG A 527 35.94 -35.73 29.31
C ARG A 527 36.13 -34.72 30.45
N SER A 528 35.32 -34.62 31.51
CA SER A 528 33.92 -34.93 31.84
C SER A 528 33.67 -34.32 33.24
N ALA A 529 32.40 -34.15 33.62
CA ALA A 529 31.88 -34.15 35.00
C ALA A 529 31.88 -32.85 35.86
N SER A 530 30.65 -32.30 35.98
CA SER A 530 29.84 -32.21 37.21
C SER A 530 29.92 -31.00 38.18
N ARG A 531 28.69 -30.54 38.52
CA ARG A 531 28.20 -29.92 39.79
C ARG A 531 28.69 -28.51 40.14
N SER A 532 27.95 -27.62 40.80
CA SER A 532 26.54 -27.46 41.18
C SER A 532 26.36 -26.05 41.77
N SER A 533 25.18 -25.45 41.58
CA SER A 533 24.47 -24.42 42.37
C SER A 533 25.10 -23.76 43.62
N LYS A 534 24.97 -22.41 43.70
CA LYS A 534 24.42 -21.56 44.80
C LYS A 534 24.75 -20.08 44.46
N ALA A 535 23.81 -19.17 44.17
CA ALA A 535 22.88 -18.45 45.05
C ALA A 535 23.55 -17.59 46.16
N ARG A 536 23.66 -16.26 45.95
CA ARG A 536 23.05 -15.16 46.77
C ARG A 536 23.75 -13.80 46.58
N LYS A 537 22.91 -12.78 46.35
CA LYS A 537 22.94 -11.37 46.82
C LYS A 537 24.30 -10.69 47.08
N ALA A 538 24.53 -9.60 46.35
CA ALA A 538 24.61 -8.24 46.90
C ALA A 538 24.00 -7.28 45.89
#